data_AF-A0A803PUX4-F1
#
_entry.id   AF-A0A803PUX4-F1
#
_cell.length_a   1.000
_cell.length_b   1.000
_cell.length_c   1.000
_cell.angle_alpha   90.00
_cell.angle_beta   90.00
_cell.angle_gamma   90.00
#
_symmetry.space_group_name_H-M   'P 1'
#
loop_
_entity.id
_entity.type
_entity.pdbx_description
1 polymer ?
#
loop_
_entity_poly.entity_id
_entity_poly.type
_entity_poly.pdbx_seq_one_letter_code
_entity_poly.pdbx_strand_id
1 'polypeptide(L)'
;MESSTRRPNRSDVHLSQEEEGEIEAKTRDYFDGIIPKRHTKPQRSEYSSKYVDAIDSATTTNNHSNIPEYVEFQRLENDQQEKLVYEGKKVEEEFVETDYYKDLSCVDKQHHTERGSSR
;
A
#
# COMPACT_ATOMS: atom_id res chain seq x y z
N MET A 1 20.64 22.66 55.11
CA MET A 1 20.87 21.62 54.09
C MET A 1 20.39 22.18 52.77
N GLU A 2 21.32 22.64 51.94
CA GLU A 2 20.99 23.40 50.73
C GLU A 2 20.85 22.43 49.55
N SER A 3 19.60 22.18 49.15
CA SER A 3 19.28 21.31 48.02
C SER A 3 19.54 22.07 46.72
N SER A 4 20.61 21.71 46.00
CA SER A 4 20.95 22.27 44.69
C SER A 4 19.80 22.09 43.69
N THR A 5 19.11 23.18 43.35
CA THR A 5 18.12 23.27 42.26
C THR A 5 18.80 23.45 40.90
N ARG A 6 19.73 22.56 40.55
CA ARG A 6 20.38 22.59 39.22
C ARG A 6 19.68 21.61 38.29
N ARG A 7 19.17 22.10 37.16
CA ARG A 7 18.57 21.25 36.13
C ARG A 7 19.61 20.22 35.65
N PRO A 8 19.24 18.94 35.50
CA PRO A 8 20.13 17.93 34.94
C PRO A 8 20.65 18.39 33.58
N ASN A 9 21.91 18.08 33.30
CA ASN A 9 22.49 18.38 32.01
C ASN A 9 21.72 17.63 30.92
N ARG A 10 21.47 18.30 29.79
CA ARG A 10 20.63 17.79 28.69
C ARG A 10 21.42 17.33 27.48
N SER A 11 22.75 17.48 27.51
CA SER A 11 23.63 17.01 26.45
C SER A 11 23.92 15.53 26.64
N ASP A 12 23.71 14.75 25.58
CA ASP A 12 24.30 13.42 25.48
C ASP A 12 25.83 13.54 25.43
N VAL A 13 26.54 12.49 25.83
CA VAL A 13 28.00 12.44 25.73
C VAL A 13 28.35 12.24 24.26
N HIS A 14 29.08 13.20 23.68
CA HIS A 14 29.59 13.06 22.32
C HIS A 14 30.62 11.92 22.27
N LEU A 15 30.41 10.98 21.36
CA LEU A 15 31.34 9.90 21.09
C LEU A 15 32.51 10.42 20.24
N SER A 16 33.57 9.63 20.12
CA SER A 16 34.63 9.94 19.16
C SER A 16 34.13 9.72 17.73
N GLN A 17 34.72 10.43 16.76
CA GLN A 17 34.32 10.34 15.34
C GLN A 17 34.42 8.90 14.79
N GLU A 18 35.34 8.10 15.32
CA GLU A 18 35.50 6.68 14.94
C GLU A 18 34.32 5.84 15.44
N GLU A 19 33.96 5.97 16.72
CA GLU A 19 32.81 5.27 17.32
C GLU A 19 31.49 5.67 16.66
N GLU A 20 31.30 6.95 16.33
CA GLU A 20 30.12 7.42 15.59
C GLU A 20 30.04 6.74 14.21
N GLY A 21 31.18 6.62 13.50
CA GLY A 21 31.25 5.96 12.20
C GLY A 21 30.96 4.46 12.26
N GLU A 22 31.43 3.77 13.30
CA GLU A 22 31.13 2.34 13.51
C GLU A 22 29.63 2.11 13.76
N ILE A 23 29.02 2.94 14.61
CA ILE A 23 27.58 2.86 14.91
C ILE A 23 26.76 3.14 13.66
N GLU A 24 27.14 4.14 12.88
CA GLU A 24 26.47 4.47 11.62
C GLU A 24 26.55 3.30 10.63
N ALA A 25 27.74 2.71 10.46
CA ALA A 25 27.94 1.58 9.56
C ALA A 25 27.09 0.36 9.95
N LYS A 26 27.13 -0.02 11.23
CA LYS A 26 26.33 -1.12 11.76
C LYS A 26 24.83 -0.88 11.61
N THR A 27 24.40 0.36 11.80
CA THR A 27 22.99 0.75 11.66
C THR A 27 22.55 0.63 10.21
N ARG A 28 23.36 1.10 9.26
CA ARG A 28 23.08 1.01 7.83
C ARG A 28 22.97 -0.44 7.37
N ASP A 29 23.93 -1.28 7.74
CA ASP A 29 23.95 -2.71 7.39
C ASP A 29 22.71 -3.44 7.93
N TYR A 30 22.28 -3.10 9.15
CA TYR A 30 21.06 -3.66 9.75
C TYR A 30 19.82 -3.29 8.93
N PHE A 31 19.66 -2.01 8.60
CA PHE A 31 18.49 -1.56 7.84
C PHE A 31 18.49 -2.12 6.43
N ASP A 32 19.64 -2.13 5.75
CA ASP A 32 19.78 -2.70 4.40
C ASP A 32 19.40 -4.20 4.37
N GLY A 33 19.73 -4.95 5.41
CA GLY A 33 19.36 -6.35 5.55
C GLY A 33 17.85 -6.61 5.74
N ILE A 34 17.11 -5.63 6.28
CA ILE A 34 15.66 -5.73 6.50
C ILE A 34 14.82 -4.95 5.48
N ILE A 35 15.44 -4.24 4.52
CA ILE A 35 14.70 -3.55 3.46
C ILE A 35 13.84 -4.57 2.71
N PRO A 36 12.50 -4.39 2.67
CA PRO A 36 11.64 -5.28 1.91
C PRO A 36 12.04 -5.28 0.44
N LYS A 37 12.28 -6.48 -0.13
CA LYS A 37 12.54 -6.63 -1.56
C LYS A 37 11.31 -6.20 -2.34
N ARG A 38 11.35 -4.99 -2.89
CA ARG A 38 10.24 -4.44 -3.69
C ARG A 38 10.36 -4.99 -5.10
N HIS A 39 9.29 -5.61 -5.56
CA HIS A 39 9.18 -6.04 -6.94
C HIS A 39 9.41 -4.86 -7.90
N THR A 40 10.11 -5.08 -9.02
CA THR A 40 10.26 -4.02 -10.01
C THR A 40 8.98 -3.90 -10.82
N LYS A 41 8.48 -2.68 -11.02
CA LYS A 41 7.31 -2.50 -11.89
C LYS A 41 7.72 -2.85 -13.33
N PRO A 42 7.00 -3.74 -14.02
CA PRO A 42 7.32 -4.05 -15.41
C PRO A 42 7.16 -2.79 -16.28
N GLN A 43 8.01 -2.66 -17.29
CA GLN A 43 7.86 -1.64 -18.32
C GLN A 43 6.58 -1.87 -19.11
N ARG A 44 5.87 -0.80 -19.49
CA ARG A 44 4.53 -0.85 -20.10
C ARG A 44 4.45 -1.57 -21.46
N SER A 45 5.57 -2.00 -22.04
CA SER A 45 5.64 -2.61 -23.37
C SER A 45 6.43 -3.93 -23.44
N GLU A 46 7.06 -4.36 -22.35
CA GLU A 46 7.78 -5.64 -22.32
C GLU A 46 6.81 -6.74 -21.91
N TYR A 47 6.26 -7.46 -22.88
CA TYR A 47 5.50 -8.67 -22.60
C TYR A 47 6.47 -9.76 -22.13
N SER A 48 6.60 -9.92 -20.80
CA SER A 48 7.27 -11.09 -20.22
C SER A 48 6.22 -12.11 -19.80
N SER A 49 6.29 -13.32 -20.37
CA SER A 49 5.45 -14.45 -19.95
C SER A 49 5.79 -14.95 -18.54
N LYS A 50 6.93 -14.52 -17.99
CA LYS A 50 7.40 -14.86 -16.64
C LYS A 50 7.55 -13.59 -15.82
N TYR A 51 6.82 -13.52 -14.72
CA TYR A 51 6.99 -12.45 -13.74
C TYR A 51 8.39 -12.62 -13.10
N VAL A 52 9.23 -11.59 -13.21
CA VAL A 52 10.63 -11.62 -12.75
C VAL A 52 10.77 -11.85 -11.24
N ASP A 53 9.71 -11.55 -10.48
CA ASP A 53 9.65 -11.76 -9.03
C ASP A 53 8.78 -12.96 -8.65
N ALA A 54 8.56 -13.92 -9.57
CA ALA A 54 8.05 -15.23 -9.18
C ALA A 54 9.09 -15.86 -8.25
N ILE A 55 8.88 -15.73 -6.94
CA ILE A 55 9.64 -16.41 -5.90
C ILE A 55 9.70 -17.87 -6.33
N ASP A 56 10.90 -18.35 -6.67
CA ASP A 56 11.09 -19.72 -7.12
C ASP A 56 10.36 -20.64 -6.15
N SER A 57 9.35 -21.34 -6.66
CA SER A 57 8.53 -22.27 -5.89
C SER A 57 9.40 -23.29 -5.15
N ALA A 58 10.64 -23.51 -5.64
CA ALA A 58 11.71 -24.27 -5.03
C ALA A 58 12.08 -23.82 -3.60
N THR A 59 12.18 -22.52 -3.32
CA THR A 59 12.57 -22.03 -1.98
C THR A 59 11.42 -22.14 -0.98
N THR A 60 10.18 -22.11 -1.47
CA THR A 60 8.96 -22.22 -0.65
C THR A 60 8.41 -23.65 -0.59
N THR A 61 9.05 -24.64 -1.22
CA THR A 61 8.61 -26.05 -1.18
C THR A 61 8.56 -26.64 0.24
N ASN A 62 9.36 -26.12 1.18
CA ASN A 62 9.31 -26.58 2.57
C ASN A 62 8.16 -25.98 3.41
N ASN A 63 7.50 -24.92 2.93
CA ASN A 63 6.43 -24.25 3.69
C ASN A 63 5.08 -24.24 2.95
N HIS A 64 5.04 -24.44 1.63
CA HIS A 64 3.76 -24.46 0.89
C HIS A 64 2.88 -25.66 1.22
N SER A 65 3.44 -26.77 1.72
CA SER A 65 2.66 -27.95 2.12
C SER A 65 1.89 -27.79 3.43
N ASN A 66 2.10 -26.69 4.18
CA ASN A 66 1.54 -26.49 5.52
C ASN A 66 0.71 -25.21 5.67
N ILE A 67 0.44 -24.50 4.56
CA ILE A 67 -0.40 -23.29 4.58
C ILE A 67 -1.86 -23.75 4.49
N PRO A 68 -2.69 -23.53 5.53
CA PRO A 68 -4.08 -23.97 5.55
C PRO A 68 -4.86 -23.50 4.31
N GLU A 69 -4.61 -22.26 3.88
CA GLU A 69 -5.25 -21.65 2.71
C GLU A 69 -4.91 -22.40 1.40
N TYR A 70 -3.70 -22.95 1.28
CA TYR A 70 -3.30 -23.71 0.09
C TYR A 70 -3.96 -25.09 0.04
N VAL A 71 -4.13 -25.73 1.20
CA VAL A 71 -4.87 -27.00 1.34
C VAL A 71 -6.35 -26.80 0.99
N GLU A 72 -6.96 -25.73 1.48
CA GLU A 72 -8.34 -25.36 1.13
C GLU A 72 -8.50 -25.09 -0.37
N PHE A 73 -7.54 -24.39 -0.97
CA PHE A 73 -7.55 -24.09 -2.41
C PHE A 73 -7.51 -25.36 -3.25
N GLN A 74 -6.59 -26.30 -2.94
CA GLN A 74 -6.52 -27.58 -3.65
C GLN A 74 -7.80 -28.40 -3.49
N ARG A 75 -8.42 -28.38 -2.30
CA ARG A 75 -9.70 -29.07 -2.10
C ARG A 75 -10.79 -28.47 -3.00
N LEU A 76 -10.94 -27.14 -2.99
CA LEU A 76 -11.94 -26.43 -3.79
C LEU A 76 -11.71 -26.57 -5.31
N GLU A 77 -10.44 -26.65 -5.74
CA GLU A 77 -10.10 -26.84 -7.16
C GLU A 77 -10.47 -28.24 -7.66
N ASN A 78 -10.28 -29.26 -6.81
CA ASN A 78 -10.62 -30.64 -7.14
C ASN A 78 -12.12 -30.94 -6.93
N ASP A 79 -12.77 -30.22 -6.02
CA ASP A 79 -14.23 -30.26 -5.80
C ASP A 79 -14.96 -29.47 -6.91
N GLN A 80 -14.91 -29.97 -8.16
CA GLN A 80 -15.70 -29.47 -9.30
C GLN A 80 -17.22 -29.77 -9.18
N GLN A 81 -17.77 -29.83 -7.96
CA GLN A 81 -19.19 -29.97 -7.68
C GLN A 81 -19.54 -28.74 -6.84
N GLU A 82 -20.04 -27.64 -7.38
CA GLU A 82 -21.24 -27.53 -8.17
C GLU A 82 -21.11 -26.36 -9.14
N LYS A 83 -21.44 -26.57 -10.42
CA LYS A 83 -21.66 -25.49 -11.36
C LYS A 83 -22.68 -24.54 -10.73
N LEU A 84 -22.27 -23.36 -10.29
CA LEU A 84 -23.16 -22.36 -9.70
C LEU A 84 -24.33 -22.12 -10.64
N VAL A 85 -25.48 -22.74 -10.37
CA VAL A 85 -26.74 -22.46 -11.06
C VAL A 85 -27.25 -21.17 -10.44
N TYR A 86 -26.78 -20.06 -10.99
CA TYR A 86 -27.29 -18.75 -10.62
C TYR A 86 -28.65 -18.56 -11.30
N GLU A 87 -29.73 -18.92 -10.59
CA GLU A 87 -31.04 -18.36 -10.89
C GLU A 87 -31.00 -16.89 -10.48
N GLY A 88 -30.83 -16.02 -11.48
CA GLY A 88 -30.76 -14.59 -11.28
C GLY A 88 -32.01 -14.09 -10.56
N LYS A 89 -31.89 -13.86 -9.25
CA LYS A 89 -32.87 -13.06 -8.53
C LYS A 89 -32.77 -11.65 -9.09
N LYS A 90 -33.82 -11.26 -9.81
CA LYS A 90 -34.03 -9.87 -10.20
C LYS A 90 -34.22 -9.09 -8.90
N VAL A 91 -33.23 -8.27 -8.56
CA VAL A 91 -33.36 -7.29 -7.49
C VAL A 91 -34.48 -6.34 -7.93
N GLU A 92 -35.57 -6.24 -7.16
CA GLU A 92 -36.53 -5.16 -7.32
C GLU A 92 -35.84 -3.90 -6.80
N GLU A 93 -35.17 -3.20 -7.70
CA GLU A 93 -34.62 -1.90 -7.38
C GLU A 93 -35.79 -0.92 -7.23
N GLU A 94 -36.19 -0.67 -5.98
CA GLU A 94 -37.10 0.42 -5.60
C GLU A 94 -36.35 1.76 -5.70
N PHE A 95 -35.96 2.16 -6.91
CA PHE A 95 -35.42 3.49 -7.13
C PHE A 95 -36.55 4.51 -7.08
N VAL A 96 -36.55 5.34 -6.03
CA VAL A 96 -37.38 6.54 -5.96
C VAL A 96 -36.59 7.69 -6.57
N GLU A 97 -37.04 8.20 -7.71
CA GLU A 97 -36.47 9.40 -8.32
C GLU A 97 -36.66 10.59 -7.37
N THR A 98 -35.55 11.10 -6.82
CA THR A 98 -35.59 12.26 -5.93
C THR A 98 -35.28 13.54 -6.70
N ASP A 99 -36.04 14.60 -6.44
CA ASP A 99 -35.87 15.91 -7.05
C ASP A 99 -34.68 16.72 -6.51
N TYR A 100 -33.77 16.09 -5.77
CA TYR A 100 -32.66 16.73 -5.05
C TYR A 100 -31.78 17.65 -5.91
N TYR A 101 -31.69 17.39 -7.22
CA TYR A 101 -30.89 18.20 -8.15
C TYR A 101 -31.68 19.22 -8.99
N LYS A 102 -33.01 19.29 -8.86
CA LYS A 102 -33.83 20.22 -9.66
C LYS A 102 -33.51 21.69 -9.39
N ASP A 103 -33.14 22.01 -8.16
CA ASP A 103 -32.89 23.40 -7.74
C ASP A 103 -31.40 23.80 -7.82
N LEU A 104 -30.50 22.87 -8.14
CA LEU A 104 -29.04 23.10 -8.16
C LEU A 104 -28.56 23.83 -9.44
N SER A 105 -29.44 24.07 -10.41
CA SER A 105 -29.14 24.84 -11.63
C SER A 105 -29.29 26.35 -11.48
N CYS A 106 -29.63 26.88 -10.30
CA CYS A 106 -29.90 28.31 -10.11
C CYS A 106 -28.66 29.19 -9.89
N VAL A 107 -27.44 28.64 -9.93
CA VAL A 107 -26.22 29.45 -9.80
C VAL A 107 -25.94 30.11 -11.15
N ASP A 108 -26.16 31.43 -11.20
CA ASP A 108 -25.81 32.29 -12.33
C ASP A 108 -24.31 32.13 -12.62
N LYS A 109 -23.97 31.45 -13.72
CA LYS A 109 -22.58 31.22 -14.12
C LYS A 109 -22.04 32.49 -14.77
N GLN A 110 -21.78 33.52 -13.97
CA GLN A 110 -21.13 34.73 -14.44
C GLN A 110 -19.66 34.42 -14.73
N HIS A 111 -19.32 34.30 -16.01
CA HIS A 111 -17.95 34.21 -16.46
C HIS A 111 -17.32 35.60 -16.47
N HIS A 112 -16.32 35.85 -15.62
CA HIS A 112 -15.47 37.02 -15.76
C HIS A 112 -14.69 36.92 -17.07
N THR A 113 -15.12 37.63 -18.12
CA THR A 113 -14.27 37.88 -19.29
C THR A 113 -13.45 39.12 -19.03
N GLU A 114 -12.26 38.94 -18.46
CA GLU A 114 -11.23 39.96 -18.45
C GLU A 114 -10.74 40.15 -19.88
N ARG A 115 -11.38 41.04 -20.66
CA ARG A 115 -10.76 41.52 -21.90
C ARG A 115 -9.55 42.36 -21.50
N GLY A 116 -8.36 41.80 -21.68
CA GLY A 116 -7.10 42.49 -21.49
C GLY A 116 -7.12 43.86 -22.19
N SER A 117 -6.92 44.90 -21.40
CA SER A 117 -6.59 46.23 -21.90
C SER A 117 -5.29 46.13 -22.70
N SER A 118 -5.41 46.22 -24.02
CA SER A 118 -4.25 46.51 -24.88
C SER A 118 -3.87 47.97 -24.65
N ARG A 119 -2.57 48.18 -24.45
CA ARG A 119 -1.89 49.47 -24.45
C ARG A 119 -2.10 50.19 -25.78
#